data_AF-A0A7Z9KG67-F1
#
_entry.id   AF-A0A7Z9KG67-F1
#
_cell.length_a   1.000
_cell.length_b   1.000
_cell.length_c   1.000
_cell.angle_alpha   90.00
_cell.angle_beta   90.00
_cell.angle_gamma   90.00
#
_symmetry.space_group_name_H-M   'P 1'
#
loop_
_entity.id
_entity.type
_entity.pdbx_description
1 polymer ?
#
loop_
_entity_poly.entity_id
_entity_poly.type
_entity_poly.pdbx_seq_one_letter_code
_entity_poly.pdbx_strand_id
1 'polypeptide(L)' 'MTLASILTESRKRQQLASNPAASAWVSASAGTGKTKVLTDRVLRLMLDGTPPQRILCLT' A
#
# COMPACT_ATOMS: atom_id res chain seq x y z
N MET A 1 25.67 2.13 1.46
CA MET A 1 24.19 2.27 1.46
C MET A 1 23.87 3.76 1.53
N THR A 2 23.25 4.36 0.51
CA THR A 2 22.96 5.81 0.50
C THR A 2 21.52 6.08 0.95
N LEU A 3 21.24 7.26 1.50
CA LEU A 3 19.88 7.66 1.87
C LEU A 3 18.91 7.54 0.68
N ALA A 4 19.38 7.92 -0.52
CA ALA A 4 18.62 7.78 -1.76
C ALA A 4 18.22 6.32 -2.02
N SER A 5 19.13 5.36 -1.84
CA SER A 5 18.82 3.93 -2.02
C SER A 5 17.76 3.42 -1.04
N ILE A 6 17.80 3.86 0.22
CA ILE A 6 16.84 3.43 1.25
C ILE A 6 15.44 3.96 0.93
N LEU A 7 15.34 5.23 0.52
CA LEU A 7 14.07 5.84 0.15
C LEU A 7 13.45 5.17 -1.08
N THR A 8 14.26 4.85 -2.09
CA THR A 8 13.81 4.15 -3.29
C THR A 8 13.27 2.77 -2.96
N GLU A 9 13.99 1.98 -2.16
CA GLU A 9 13.55 0.64 -1.75
C GLU A 9 12.27 0.69 -0.90
N SER A 10 12.16 1.64 0.02
CA SER A 10 10.94 1.84 0.80
C SER A 10 9.74 2.15 -0.09
N ARG A 11 9.89 3.08 -1.03
CA ARG A 11 8.83 3.42 -2.01
C ARG A 11 8.44 2.21 -2.85
N LYS A 12 9.40 1.42 -3.32
CA LYS A 12 9.14 0.21 -4.09
C LYS A 12 8.31 -0.80 -3.29
N ARG A 13 8.66 -1.05 -2.03
CA ARG A 13 7.88 -1.94 -1.14
C ARG A 13 6.46 -1.42 -0.91
N GLN A 14 6.29 -0.11 -0.68
CA GLN A 14 4.97 0.49 -0.51
C GLN A 14 4.12 0.41 -1.80
N GLN A 15 4.75 0.60 -2.97
CA GLN A 15 4.09 0.45 -4.27
C GLN A 15 3.62 -0.98 -4.52
N LEU A 16 4.44 -1.98 -4.15
CA LEU A 16 4.08 -3.40 -4.23
C LEU A 16 2.93 -3.74 -3.28
N ALA A 17 2.99 -3.27 -2.03
CA ALA A 17 1.95 -3.52 -1.03
C ALA A 17 0.58 -2.92 -1.42
N SER A 18 0.59 -1.79 -2.13
CA SER A 18 -0.61 -1.13 -2.64
C SER A 18 -1.03 -1.56 -4.05
N ASN A 19 -0.41 -2.59 -4.63
CA ASN A 19 -0.80 -3.09 -5.96
C ASN A 19 -2.20 -3.76 -5.92
N PRO A 20 -3.21 -3.25 -6.65
CA PRO A 20 -4.57 -3.80 -6.59
C PRO A 20 -4.66 -5.24 -7.12
N ALA A 21 -3.77 -5.65 -8.02
CA ALA A 21 -3.77 -6.98 -8.62
C ALA A 21 -3.14 -8.08 -7.75
N ALA A 22 -2.61 -7.73 -6.56
CA ALA A 22 -1.94 -8.67 -5.67
C ALA A 22 -2.62 -8.72 -4.30
N SER A 23 -2.78 -9.92 -3.75
CA SER A 23 -2.98 -10.09 -2.30
C SER A 23 -1.65 -9.80 -1.59
N ALA A 24 -1.70 -9.02 -0.51
CA ALA A 24 -0.50 -8.58 0.20
C ALA A 24 -0.65 -8.75 1.71
N TRP A 25 0.41 -9.24 2.35
CA TRP A 25 0.59 -9.15 3.80
C TRP A 25 1.62 -8.07 4.10
N VAL A 26 1.30 -7.14 4.99
CA VAL A 26 2.19 -6.03 5.33
C VAL A 26 2.52 -6.10 6.81
N SER A 27 3.77 -6.45 7.12
CA SER A 27 4.33 -6.30 8.46
C SER A 27 5.24 -5.07 8.49
N ALA A 28 4.95 -4.13 9.40
CA ALA A 28 5.78 -2.95 9.61
C ALA A 28 5.55 -2.33 10.99
N SER A 29 6.57 -1.69 11.55
CA SER A 29 6.55 -1.03 12.86
C SER A 29 5.56 0.14 12.94
N ALA A 30 5.30 0.63 14.15
CA ALA A 30 4.52 1.86 14.34
C ALA A 30 5.18 3.06 13.61
N GLY A 31 4.38 3.98 13.08
CA GLY A 31 4.88 5.18 12.40
C GLY A 31 5.43 4.98 10.98
N THR A 32 5.43 3.77 10.42
CA THR A 32 6.03 3.48 9.10
C THR A 32 5.10 3.71 7.90
N GLY A 33 3.98 4.41 8.08
CA GLY A 33 3.06 4.75 6.99
C GLY A 33 2.10 3.63 6.55
N LYS A 34 1.81 2.62 7.39
CA LYS A 34 0.87 1.54 7.05
C LYS A 34 -0.51 2.05 6.61
N THR A 35 -1.05 3.06 7.31
CA THR A 35 -2.33 3.68 6.95
C THR A 35 -2.29 4.32 5.57
N LYS A 36 -1.21 5.03 5.23
CA LYS A 36 -1.00 5.61 3.88
C LYS A 36 -1.05 4.52 2.81
N VAL A 37 -0.36 3.40 3.03
CA VAL A 37 -0.33 2.26 2.10
C VAL A 37 -1.73 1.66 1.93
N LEU A 38 -2.50 1.50 3.02
CA LEU A 38 -3.88 1.02 2.96
C LEU A 38 -4.80 1.98 2.20
N THR A 39 -4.72 3.29 2.47
CA THR A 39 -5.49 4.31 1.73
C THR A 39 -5.14 4.31 0.25
N ASP A 40 -3.84 4.24 -0.09
CA ASP A 40 -3.40 4.18 -1.49
C ASP A 40 -3.89 2.91 -2.19
N ARG A 41 -3.95 1.79 -1.46
CA ARG A 41 -4.49 0.52 -1.99
C ARG A 41 -5.98 0.63 -2.28
N VAL A 42 -6.78 1.19 -1.36
CA VAL A 42 -8.23 1.41 -1.57
C VAL A 42 -8.46 2.27 -2.80
N LEU A 43 -7.73 3.39 -2.93
CA LEU A 43 -7.82 4.26 -4.08
C LEU A 43 -7.47 3.52 -5.38
N ARG A 44 -6.39 2.74 -5.39
CA ARG A 44 -5.98 1.97 -6.56
C ARG A 44 -6.98 0.90 -6.95
N LEU A 45 -7.61 0.21 -6.00
CA LEU A 45 -8.69 -0.74 -6.30
C LEU A 45 -9.87 -0.04 -6.99
N MET A 46 -10.25 1.15 -6.51
CA MET A 46 -11.32 1.94 -7.14
C MET A 46 -10.95 2.43 -8.54
N LEU A 47 -9.72 2.91 -8.73
CA LEU A 47 -9.21 3.33 -10.04
C LEU A 47 -9.09 2.15 -11.03
N ASP A 48 -8.87 0.94 -10.52
CA ASP A 48 -8.89 -0.32 -11.29
C ASP A 48 -10.32 -0.81 -11.59
N GLY A 49 -11.35 -0.06 -11.19
CA GLY A 49 -12.75 -0.33 -11.51
C GLY A 49 -13.50 -1.11 -10.43
N THR A 50 -12.90 -1.37 -9.26
CA THR A 50 -13.60 -2.02 -8.14
C THR A 50 -14.63 -1.06 -7.54
N PRO A 51 -15.94 -1.38 -7.55
CA PRO A 51 -16.94 -0.54 -6.91
C PRO A 51 -16.68 -0.43 -5.40
N PRO A 52 -16.81 0.76 -4.79
CA PRO A 52 -16.49 0.97 -3.37
C PRO A 52 -17.24 0.02 -2.43
N GLN A 53 -18.48 -0.35 -2.76
CA GLN A 53 -19.31 -1.25 -1.94
C GLN A 53 -18.76 -2.68 -1.87
N ARG A 54 -17.79 -3.03 -2.73
CA ARG A 54 -17.07 -4.32 -2.70
C ARG A 54 -15.78 -4.27 -1.89
N ILE A 55 -15.42 -3.12 -1.30
CA ILE A 55 -14.20 -2.94 -0.52
C ILE A 55 -14.56 -2.83 0.96
N LEU A 56 -14.12 -3.81 1.76
CA LEU A 56 -14.28 -3.82 3.22
C LEU A 56 -12.96 -3.44 3.89
N CYS A 57 -12.96 -2.37 4.68
CA CYS A 57 -11.83 -1.98 5.51
C CYS A 57 -12.16 -2.26 6.97
N LEU A 58 -11.35 -3.10 7.63
CA LEU A 58 -11.44 -3.42 9.05
C LEU A 58 -10.20 -2.88 9.77
N THR A 59 -10.37 -2.41 11.00
CA THR A 59 -9.28 -1.89 11.84
C THR A 59 -9.34 -2.42 13.25
#